data_AF-A0A527Y4U5-F1
#
_entry.id   AF-A0A527Y4U5-F1
#
_cell.length_a   1.000
_cell.length_b   1.000
_cell.length_c   1.000
_cell.angle_alpha   90.00
_cell.angle_beta   90.00
_cell.angle_gamma   90.00
#
_symmetry.space_group_name_H-M   'P 1'
#
loop_
_entity.id
_entity.type
_entity.pdbx_description
1 polymer ?
#
loop_
_entity_poly.entity_id
_entity_poly.type
_entity_poly.pdbx_seq_one_letter_code
_entity_poly.pdbx_strand_id
1 'polypeptide(L)' 'MSAFPEIYLVRHGETEWSASGKHTGRTDIPLTPAGEAAAGRVAERLQDLSF' A
#
# COMPACT_ATOMS: atom_id res chain seq x y z
N MET A 1 -2.22 -15.99 -22.40
CA MET A 1 -1.15 -15.07 -21.98
C MET A 1 -1.43 -13.71 -22.59
N SER A 2 -1.37 -12.65 -21.78
CA SER A 2 -1.50 -11.28 -22.27
C SER A 2 -0.35 -10.94 -23.22
N ALA A 3 -0.61 -10.15 -24.26
CA ALA A 3 0.41 -9.64 -25.17
C ALA A 3 1.22 -8.46 -24.56
N PHE A 4 0.81 -7.96 -23.40
CA PHE A 4 1.40 -6.82 -22.72
C PHE A 4 1.76 -7.16 -21.26
N PRO A 5 2.75 -6.46 -20.66
CA PRO A 5 3.09 -6.60 -19.26
C PRO A 5 1.90 -6.31 -18.32
N GLU A 6 1.84 -7.01 -17.20
CA GLU A 6 0.92 -6.74 -16.12
C GLU A 6 1.58 -5.78 -15.11
N ILE A 7 0.83 -4.78 -14.65
CA ILE A 7 1.29 -3.79 -13.68
C ILE A 7 0.36 -3.82 -12.47
N TYR A 8 0.94 -4.01 -11.30
CA TYR A 8 0.23 -3.97 -10.02
C TYR A 8 0.61 -2.69 -9.26
N LEU A 9 -0.40 -1.92 -8.85
CA LEU A 9 -0.22 -0.68 -8.10
C LEU A 9 -0.77 -0.86 -6.68
N VAL A 10 0.04 -0.49 -5.68
CA VAL A 10 -0.34 -0.54 -4.27
C VAL A 10 -0.13 0.85 -3.67
N ARG A 11 -1.16 1.38 -3.00
CA ARG A 11 -1.02 2.57 -2.16
C ARG A 11 -0.47 2.16 -0.80
N HIS A 12 0.44 2.97 -0.23
CA HIS A 12 0.94 2.76 1.13
C HIS A 12 -0.20 2.70 2.16
N GLY A 13 0.08 2.08 3.31
CA GLY A 13 -0.87 2.00 4.44
C GLY A 13 -1.16 3.36 5.06
N GLU A 14 -2.17 3.42 5.92
CA GLU A 14 -2.52 4.64 6.65
C GLU A 14 -1.34 5.17 7.50
N THR A 15 -1.09 6.46 7.42
CA THR A 15 -0.31 7.27 8.37
C THR A 15 -1.23 8.27 9.10
N GLU A 16 -0.78 8.86 10.20
CA GLU A 16 -1.56 9.89 10.93
C GLU A 16 -2.03 11.05 10.03
N TRP A 17 -1.21 11.44 9.05
CA TRP A 17 -1.54 12.52 8.12
C TRP A 17 -2.56 12.09 7.08
N SER A 18 -2.44 10.88 6.55
CA SER A 18 -3.46 10.35 5.63
C SER A 18 -4.82 10.17 6.33
N ALA A 19 -4.83 9.77 7.60
CA ALA A 19 -6.03 9.62 8.42
C ALA A 19 -6.72 10.98 8.68
N SER A 20 -5.93 12.04 8.85
CA SER A 20 -6.42 13.40 9.09
C SER A 20 -6.59 14.24 7.82
N GLY A 21 -6.39 13.67 6.63
CA GLY A 21 -6.52 14.36 5.34
C GLY A 21 -5.41 15.39 5.06
N LYS A 22 -4.31 15.35 5.80
CA LYS A 22 -3.14 16.21 5.58
C LYS A 22 -2.33 15.74 4.37
N HIS A 23 -1.81 16.70 3.61
CA HIS A 23 -0.90 16.41 2.52
C HIS A 23 0.43 15.87 3.05
N THR A 24 0.76 14.63 2.70
CA THR A 24 2.04 13.99 3.05
C THR A 24 2.99 14.13 1.86
N GLY A 25 3.95 15.04 1.98
CA GLY A 25 4.95 15.32 0.96
C GLY A 25 6.24 14.53 1.19
N ARG A 26 7.34 15.23 1.49
CA ARG A 26 8.66 14.63 1.72
C ARG A 26 8.90 14.16 3.15
N THR A 27 7.94 14.37 4.05
CA THR A 27 8.04 13.97 5.46
C THR A 27 7.84 12.46 5.57
N ASP A 28 8.79 11.79 6.21
CA ASP A 28 8.70 10.36 6.51
C ASP A 28 7.85 10.16 7.78
N ILE A 29 6.64 9.65 7.60
CA ILE A 29 5.67 9.43 8.69
C ILE A 29 5.40 7.94 8.76
N PRO A 30 5.58 7.30 9.94
CA PRO A 30 5.35 5.88 10.07
C PRO A 30 3.87 5.53 9.80
N LEU A 31 3.65 4.27 9.44
CA LEU A 31 2.30 3.73 9.36
C LEU A 31 1.66 3.71 10.76
N THR A 32 0.35 3.89 10.81
CA THR A 32 -0.44 3.57 12.00
C THR A 32 -0.52 2.03 12.15
N PRO A 33 -0.85 1.50 13.34
CA PRO A 33 -1.11 0.06 13.48
C PRO A 33 -2.19 -0.45 12.50
N ALA A 34 -3.19 0.38 12.18
CA ALA A 34 -4.19 0.06 11.17
C ALA A 34 -3.59 0.03 9.75
N GLY A 35 -2.66 0.95 9.45
CA GLY A 35 -1.89 0.97 8.21
C GLY A 35 -1.00 -0.26 8.04
N GLU A 36 -0.31 -0.70 9.10
CA GLU A 36 0.49 -1.94 9.10
C GLU A 36 -0.39 -3.18 8.87
N ALA A 37 -1.52 -3.28 9.58
CA ALA A 37 -2.47 -4.37 9.36
C ALA A 37 -3.04 -4.38 7.94
N ALA A 38 -3.28 -3.20 7.34
CA ALA A 38 -3.69 -3.08 5.95
C ALA A 38 -2.60 -3.53 4.97
N ALA A 39 -1.34 -3.17 5.23
CA ALA A 39 -0.20 -3.64 4.45
C ALA A 39 -0.05 -5.17 4.52
N GLY A 40 -0.29 -5.78 5.69
CA GLY A 40 -0.33 -7.24 5.85
C GLY A 40 -1.36 -7.91 4.94
N ARG A 41 -2.58 -7.37 4.83
CA ARG A 41 -3.62 -7.88 3.93
C ARG A 41 -3.27 -7.77 2.45
N VAL A 42 -2.38 -6.83 2.08
CA VAL A 42 -1.86 -6.78 0.71
C VAL A 42 -1.00 -8.02 0.43
N ALA A 43 -0.15 -8.44 1.37
CA ALA A 43 0.65 -9.65 1.19
C ALA A 43 -0.22 -10.89 0.95
N GLU A 44 -1.29 -11.06 1.72
CA GLU A 44 -2.28 -12.13 1.52
C GLU A 44 -2.89 -12.09 0.12
N ARG A 45 -3.16 -10.90 -0.42
CA ARG A 45 -3.77 -10.75 -1.76
C ARG A 45 -2.78 -10.98 -2.90
N LEU A 46 -1.50 -10.71 -2.67
CA LEU A 46 -0.45 -10.87 -3.68
C LEU A 46 0.16 -12.28 -3.69
N GLN A 47 -0.10 -13.11 -2.67
CA GLN A 47 0.57 -14.41 -2.48
C GLN A 47 0.44 -15.37 -3.67
N ASP A 48 -0.68 -15.29 -4.40
CA ASP A 48 -0.98 -16.18 -5.53
C ASP A 48 -0.61 -15.56 -6.89
N LEU A 49 -0.06 -14.35 -6.90
CA LEU A 49 0.37 -13.67 -8.12
C LEU A 49 1.80 -14.06 -8.46
N SER A 50 2.01 -14.50 -9.70
CA SER A 50 3.33 -14.67 -10.30
C SER A 50 3.70 -13.40 -11.06
N PHE A 51 4.81 -12.77 -10.69
CA PHE A 51 5.39 -11.60 -11.35
C PHE A 51 6.88 -11.81 -11.62
#